data_AF-A0A1B0G8N9-F1
#
_entry.id   AF-A0A1B0G8N9-F1
#
_cell.length_a   1.000
_cell.length_b   1.000
_cell.length_c   1.000
_cell.angle_alpha   90.00
_cell.angle_beta   90.00
_cell.angle_gamma   90.00
#
_symmetry.space_group_name_H-M   'P 1'
#
loop_
_entity.id
_entity.type
_entity.pdbx_description
1 polymer ?
#
loop_
_entity_poly.entity_id
_entity_poly.type
_entity_poly.pdbx_seq_one_letter_code
_entity_poly.pdbx_strand_id
1 'polypeptide(L)'
;MNPSTTCLSSTFNVGEKSITPKAMPVSVLAMAGQKLHDMGNISREDFDDPVSLDEIINGLFLGNLAAATHMETLKNYNITHILTLDSVPLPKHITEASFLTTKFIQIADMPKEDVLHHLDSCVEFISSARITGHNILVHCYFGVSRSSTAVIAYIMKSHNLDYQTAFELVKSKRRFVQPNVGFAAQLKLWRRMGCTIDNHYQKYKIYRLRLAGEQVRKAKILPQSFSNIIKSDPAITQENPEPIVYRCRKCRRVLASKSHVLTHMPKIQISSSNGTNNVTDNQKQSTKLVEQIPTQTRKVSLTATSTSNSNGQLSMITSPERIDVNKSMEPCQNILFIEPIAWMRHIVTSTQGKLNCPKCEQKLGNFSWINGCQCPCGEEVSPAFYLIPSKVELSKAVQNVQTTL
;
A
#
# COMPACT_ATOMS: atom_id res chain seq x y z
N MET A 1 -14.54 -55.56 35.05
CA MET A 1 -13.67 -56.61 35.63
C MET A 1 -12.38 -56.64 34.83
N ASN A 2 -11.24 -56.90 35.48
CA ASN A 2 -9.95 -57.18 34.81
C ASN A 2 -9.92 -58.65 34.33
N PRO A 3 -8.99 -59.05 33.44
CA PRO A 3 -7.59 -59.39 33.83
C PRO A 3 -6.56 -58.29 33.47
N SER A 4 -5.38 -58.09 34.08
CA SER A 4 -4.36 -59.00 34.68
C SER A 4 -3.62 -59.83 33.61
N THR A 5 -2.29 -59.98 33.57
CA THR A 5 -1.11 -59.56 34.39
C THR A 5 0.15 -59.63 33.48
N THR A 6 1.41 -59.29 33.78
CA THR A 6 2.26 -58.95 34.97
C THR A 6 3.40 -58.03 34.46
N CYS A 7 3.94 -57.03 35.17
CA CYS A 7 4.88 -57.06 36.31
C CYS A 7 6.28 -57.69 36.02
N LEU A 8 7.35 -56.91 36.21
CA LEU A 8 8.61 -57.36 36.81
C LEU A 8 9.42 -56.16 37.35
N SER A 9 10.28 -56.42 38.34
CA SER A 9 11.09 -55.47 39.10
C SER A 9 12.54 -55.39 38.53
N SER A 10 13.42 -54.44 38.90
CA SER A 10 14.03 -54.38 40.24
C SER A 10 14.72 -53.05 40.61
N THR A 11 14.99 -52.96 41.92
CA THR A 11 15.66 -51.92 42.70
C THR A 11 17.13 -51.65 42.33
N PHE A 12 17.63 -50.43 42.62
CA PHE A 12 18.62 -50.23 43.71
C PHE A 12 18.65 -48.75 44.17
N ASN A 13 19.34 -48.47 45.28
CA ASN A 13 19.27 -47.24 46.09
C ASN A 13 20.69 -46.78 46.50
N VAL A 14 20.93 -45.47 46.77
CA VAL A 14 21.92 -44.91 47.74
C VAL A 14 21.99 -43.36 47.66
N GLY A 15 22.04 -42.69 48.84
CA GLY A 15 22.72 -41.40 49.09
C GLY A 15 22.02 -40.09 48.63
N GLU A 16 21.39 -39.31 49.52
CA GLU A 16 22.00 -38.24 50.37
C GLU A 16 22.85 -37.20 49.62
N LYS A 17 22.58 -35.88 49.65
CA LYS A 17 22.14 -35.02 50.78
C LYS A 17 21.31 -33.80 50.35
N SER A 18 20.61 -33.19 51.32
CA SER A 18 19.87 -31.92 51.17
C SER A 18 20.72 -30.70 51.58
N ILE A 19 20.64 -29.62 50.80
CA ILE A 19 21.02 -28.26 51.20
C ILE A 19 19.91 -27.29 50.73
N THR A 20 19.48 -26.41 51.62
CA THR A 20 18.34 -25.49 51.44
C THR A 20 18.68 -24.24 50.61
N PRO A 21 17.67 -23.58 49.99
CA PRO A 21 17.92 -22.57 48.96
C PRO A 21 18.42 -21.24 49.53
N LYS A 22 19.31 -20.58 48.77
CA LYS A 22 19.60 -19.15 48.91
C LYS A 22 18.99 -18.38 47.75
N ALA A 23 18.27 -17.30 48.06
CA ALA A 23 17.72 -16.39 47.06
C ALA A 23 18.83 -15.59 46.37
N MET A 24 18.65 -15.29 45.08
CA MET A 24 19.48 -14.33 44.35
C MET A 24 18.77 -12.96 44.27
N PRO A 25 19.48 -11.83 44.49
CA PRO A 25 18.92 -10.49 44.34
C PRO A 25 18.84 -10.05 42.87
N VAL A 26 18.12 -8.95 42.63
CA VAL A 26 17.90 -8.32 41.31
C VAL A 26 19.07 -7.38 40.94
N SER A 27 19.17 -7.02 39.65
CA SER A 27 20.27 -6.32 38.93
C SER A 27 21.36 -7.29 38.43
N VAL A 28 22.06 -7.05 37.31
CA VAL A 28 22.43 -5.78 36.66
C VAL A 28 22.02 -5.69 35.19
N LEU A 29 21.82 -4.46 34.69
CA LEU A 29 21.51 -4.15 33.29
C LEU A 29 22.79 -3.84 32.48
N ALA A 30 22.73 -4.08 31.17
CA ALA A 30 23.67 -3.65 30.13
C ALA A 30 25.03 -4.37 30.03
N MET A 31 25.22 -5.07 28.90
CA MET A 31 26.45 -5.03 28.09
C MET A 31 26.07 -5.40 26.65
N ALA A 32 25.69 -4.39 25.85
CA ALA A 32 25.36 -4.55 24.44
C ALA A 32 26.43 -3.84 23.60
N GLY A 33 27.38 -4.60 23.04
CA GLY A 33 28.43 -4.07 22.19
C GLY A 33 29.46 -5.12 21.78
N GLN A 34 29.88 -5.05 20.51
CA GLN A 34 31.03 -5.75 19.92
C GLN A 34 31.03 -7.30 19.95
N LYS A 35 30.55 -7.88 18.86
CA LYS A 35 31.41 -8.72 18.00
C LYS A 35 31.05 -8.45 16.53
N LEU A 36 32.06 -8.14 15.72
CA LEU A 36 31.99 -7.96 14.27
C LEU A 36 33.13 -8.77 13.67
N HIS A 37 32.89 -9.37 12.50
CA HIS A 37 33.82 -10.24 11.78
C HIS A 37 34.40 -11.41 12.59
N ASP A 38 33.72 -12.54 12.50
CA ASP A 38 34.42 -13.74 12.02
C ASP A 38 33.93 -13.99 10.58
N MET A 39 34.83 -14.34 9.67
CA MET A 39 34.51 -14.71 8.28
C MET A 39 34.96 -16.13 7.98
N GLY A 40 34.47 -17.07 8.81
CA GLY A 40 34.40 -18.47 8.42
C GLY A 40 33.61 -18.62 7.11
N ASN A 41 34.01 -19.58 6.28
CA ASN A 41 33.29 -19.91 5.06
C ASN A 41 31.90 -20.43 5.41
N ILE A 42 30.87 -19.62 5.13
CA ILE A 42 29.46 -20.01 5.27
C ILE A 42 29.23 -21.22 4.36
N SER A 43 28.83 -22.33 4.96
CA SER A 43 28.52 -23.56 4.23
C SER A 43 27.09 -23.51 3.68
N ARG A 44 26.69 -24.53 2.90
CA ARG A 44 25.28 -24.67 2.52
C ARG A 44 24.39 -25.23 3.64
N GLU A 45 24.98 -25.68 4.74
CA GLU A 45 24.33 -26.42 5.81
C GLU A 45 23.84 -25.48 6.94
N ASP A 46 24.28 -24.21 6.93
CA ASP A 46 23.87 -23.14 7.85
C ASP A 46 22.45 -22.57 7.58
N PHE A 47 21.61 -23.26 6.79
CA PHE A 47 20.38 -22.70 6.19
C PHE A 47 19.07 -23.45 6.49
N ASP A 48 19.06 -24.46 7.36
CA ASP A 48 17.84 -25.17 7.77
C ASP A 48 17.00 -24.37 8.80
N ASP A 49 16.35 -23.33 8.29
CA ASP A 49 15.26 -22.63 8.96
C ASP A 49 14.14 -23.65 9.31
N PRO A 50 13.75 -23.81 10.59
CA PRO A 50 12.89 -24.93 11.00
C PRO A 50 11.53 -24.90 10.31
N VAL A 51 10.99 -26.09 9.97
CA VAL A 51 9.67 -26.25 9.36
C VAL A 51 8.60 -25.48 10.16
N SER A 52 8.02 -24.46 9.54
CA SER A 52 7.10 -23.54 10.20
C SER A 52 5.87 -23.29 9.35
N LEU A 53 4.72 -23.80 9.83
CA LEU A 53 3.44 -23.78 9.15
C LEU A 53 2.33 -23.65 10.21
N ASP A 54 1.43 -22.68 10.04
CA ASP A 54 0.27 -22.45 10.90
C ASP A 54 -1.03 -22.53 10.08
N GLU A 55 -2.09 -23.11 10.65
CA GLU A 55 -3.43 -23.01 10.06
C GLU A 55 -4.08 -21.67 10.44
N ILE A 56 -4.48 -20.91 9.43
CA ILE A 56 -5.06 -19.59 9.60
C ILE A 56 -6.59 -19.69 9.75
N ILE A 57 -7.21 -20.46 8.86
CA ILE A 57 -8.60 -20.93 8.89
C ILE A 57 -8.64 -22.33 8.25
N ASN A 58 -9.68 -23.12 8.51
CA ASN A 58 -9.82 -24.49 8.02
C ASN A 58 -9.38 -24.67 6.55
N GLY A 59 -8.33 -25.46 6.33
CA GLY A 59 -7.74 -25.76 5.01
C GLY A 59 -6.86 -24.67 4.39
N LEU A 60 -6.56 -23.57 5.10
CA LEU A 60 -5.67 -22.50 4.66
C LEU A 60 -4.47 -22.36 5.59
N PHE A 61 -3.30 -22.78 5.09
CA PHE A 61 -2.05 -22.80 5.83
C PHE A 61 -1.11 -21.70 5.34
N LEU A 62 -0.35 -21.12 6.27
CA LEU A 62 0.66 -20.10 6.01
C LEU A 62 2.01 -20.56 6.59
N GLY A 63 3.05 -20.65 5.75
CA GLY A 63 4.34 -21.20 6.17
C GLY A 63 5.57 -20.60 5.51
N ASN A 64 6.73 -21.12 5.92
CA ASN A 64 8.06 -20.80 5.39
C ASN A 64 8.46 -21.72 4.22
N LEU A 65 9.63 -21.49 3.63
CA LEU A 65 10.15 -22.32 2.53
C LEU A 65 10.36 -23.78 2.97
N ALA A 66 10.91 -24.02 4.16
CA ALA A 66 11.13 -25.37 4.69
C ALA A 66 9.82 -26.19 4.76
N ALA A 67 8.71 -25.58 5.22
CA ALA A 67 7.41 -26.25 5.21
C ALA A 67 6.88 -26.57 3.80
N ALA A 68 7.25 -25.79 2.79
CA ALA A 68 6.85 -26.00 1.40
C ALA A 68 7.75 -27.00 0.64
N THR A 69 8.93 -27.33 1.17
CA THR A 69 9.81 -28.40 0.66
C THR A 69 9.74 -29.70 1.48
N HIS A 70 9.25 -29.66 2.73
CA HIS A 70 9.18 -30.85 3.59
C HIS A 70 8.01 -31.78 3.21
N MET A 71 8.30 -32.75 2.35
CA MET A 71 7.37 -33.74 1.79
C MET A 71 6.49 -34.45 2.82
N GLU A 72 7.01 -34.74 4.01
CA GLU A 72 6.23 -35.37 5.09
C GLU A 72 5.21 -34.41 5.68
N THR A 73 5.57 -33.14 5.91
CA THR A 73 4.65 -32.11 6.39
C THR A 73 3.53 -31.86 5.39
N LEU A 74 3.84 -31.79 4.09
CA LEU A 74 2.81 -31.65 3.05
C LEU A 74 1.80 -32.80 3.10
N LYS A 75 2.24 -34.04 3.31
CA LYS A 75 1.35 -35.21 3.47
C LYS A 75 0.57 -35.20 4.77
N ASN A 76 1.23 -34.96 5.90
CA ASN A 76 0.61 -34.99 7.24
C ASN A 76 -0.49 -33.92 7.41
N TYR A 77 -0.36 -32.77 6.74
CA TYR A 77 -1.38 -31.72 6.68
C TYR A 77 -2.31 -31.82 5.45
N ASN A 78 -2.23 -32.92 4.68
CA ASN A 78 -3.01 -33.18 3.45
C ASN A 78 -2.98 -32.04 2.41
N ILE A 79 -1.85 -31.32 2.33
CA ILE A 79 -1.65 -30.23 1.38
C ILE A 79 -1.62 -30.80 -0.04
N THR A 80 -2.55 -30.36 -0.88
CA THR A 80 -2.60 -30.69 -2.32
C THR A 80 -2.37 -29.47 -3.20
N HIS A 81 -2.34 -28.26 -2.62
CA HIS A 81 -2.18 -27.01 -3.34
C HIS A 81 -1.09 -26.15 -2.69
N ILE A 82 -0.19 -25.56 -3.50
CA ILE A 82 0.86 -24.67 -2.99
C ILE A 82 0.92 -23.37 -3.81
N LEU A 83 0.77 -22.23 -3.13
CA LEU A 83 0.96 -20.90 -3.69
C LEU A 83 2.30 -20.32 -3.20
N THR A 84 3.27 -20.20 -4.11
CA THR A 84 4.61 -19.67 -3.84
C THR A 84 4.68 -18.20 -4.22
N LEU A 85 4.94 -17.31 -3.25
CA LEU A 85 5.23 -15.89 -3.49
C LEU A 85 6.70 -15.59 -3.13
N ASP A 86 7.62 -15.89 -4.04
CA ASP A 86 9.06 -15.72 -3.80
C ASP A 86 9.85 -15.27 -5.04
N SER A 87 11.15 -15.03 -4.89
CA SER A 87 12.05 -14.64 -5.98
C SER A 87 12.42 -15.82 -6.88
N VAL A 88 12.27 -17.06 -6.39
CA VAL A 88 12.68 -18.33 -7.01
C VAL A 88 11.55 -19.35 -6.83
N PRO A 89 11.22 -20.18 -7.83
CA PRO A 89 10.22 -21.25 -7.68
C PRO A 89 10.71 -22.38 -6.76
N LEU A 90 9.78 -23.23 -6.33
CA LEU A 90 10.11 -24.45 -5.60
C LEU A 90 10.90 -25.47 -6.47
N PRO A 91 11.65 -26.40 -5.85
CA PRO A 91 12.35 -27.46 -6.58
C PRO A 91 11.39 -28.38 -7.37
N LYS A 92 11.90 -28.94 -8.48
CA LYS A 92 11.16 -29.86 -9.36
C LYS A 92 10.46 -31.01 -8.62
N HIS A 93 11.09 -31.60 -7.62
CA HIS A 93 10.51 -32.71 -6.85
C HIS A 93 9.27 -32.32 -6.01
N ILE A 94 8.97 -31.03 -5.87
CA ILE A 94 7.71 -30.51 -5.33
C ILE A 94 6.76 -30.09 -6.46
N THR A 95 7.25 -29.32 -7.44
CA THR A 95 6.39 -28.76 -8.51
C THR A 95 5.88 -29.79 -9.51
N GLU A 96 6.57 -30.94 -9.63
CA GLU A 96 6.25 -32.06 -10.54
C GLU A 96 5.66 -33.26 -9.77
N ALA A 97 5.37 -33.11 -8.46
CA ALA A 97 4.76 -34.16 -7.65
C ALA A 97 3.27 -34.33 -7.99
N SER A 98 2.86 -35.56 -8.32
CA SER A 98 1.54 -35.88 -8.88
C SER A 98 0.31 -35.56 -8.00
N PHE A 99 0.52 -35.27 -6.70
CA PHE A 99 -0.53 -34.89 -5.76
C PHE A 99 -0.57 -33.38 -5.45
N LEU A 100 0.32 -32.57 -6.06
CA LEU A 100 0.46 -31.14 -5.81
C LEU A 100 0.12 -30.30 -7.04
N THR A 101 -0.90 -29.45 -6.90
CA THR A 101 -1.15 -28.34 -7.82
C THR A 101 -0.39 -27.11 -7.33
N THR A 102 0.62 -26.66 -8.06
CA THR A 102 1.47 -25.53 -7.64
C THR A 102 1.26 -24.28 -8.50
N LYS A 103 1.32 -23.10 -7.87
CA LYS A 103 1.29 -21.80 -8.56
C LYS A 103 2.43 -20.92 -8.03
N PHE A 104 3.30 -20.48 -8.94
CA PHE A 104 4.41 -19.58 -8.63
C PHE A 104 4.10 -18.15 -9.08
N ILE A 105 4.36 -17.19 -8.20
CA ILE A 105 4.29 -15.76 -8.47
C ILE A 105 5.64 -15.17 -8.06
N GLN A 106 6.43 -14.73 -9.04
CA GLN A 106 7.75 -14.19 -8.79
C GLN A 106 7.66 -12.80 -8.14
N ILE A 107 8.08 -12.65 -6.89
CA ILE A 107 7.98 -11.38 -6.17
C ILE A 107 9.05 -11.20 -5.08
N ALA A 108 9.68 -10.02 -5.07
CA ALA A 108 10.65 -9.59 -4.05
C ALA A 108 9.97 -8.95 -2.83
N ASP A 109 10.54 -9.06 -1.63
CA ASP A 109 9.95 -8.51 -0.39
C ASP A 109 10.27 -7.01 -0.18
N MET A 110 10.03 -6.21 -1.23
CA MET A 110 10.42 -4.80 -1.25
C MET A 110 9.18 -3.89 -1.19
N PRO A 111 9.20 -2.78 -0.40
CA PRO A 111 8.08 -1.82 -0.34
C PRO A 111 7.69 -1.12 -1.65
N LYS A 112 8.45 -1.33 -2.73
CA LYS A 112 8.19 -0.80 -4.08
C LYS A 112 7.70 -1.86 -5.08
N GLU A 113 7.57 -3.12 -4.65
CA GLU A 113 7.16 -4.23 -5.51
C GLU A 113 5.62 -4.26 -5.67
N ASP A 114 5.12 -4.54 -6.88
CA ASP A 114 3.68 -4.47 -7.22
C ASP A 114 2.95 -5.79 -6.88
N VAL A 115 2.81 -6.08 -5.58
CA VAL A 115 1.96 -7.20 -5.13
C VAL A 115 0.49 -6.98 -5.48
N LEU A 116 0.05 -5.72 -5.60
CA LEU A 116 -1.33 -5.34 -5.90
C LEU A 116 -1.82 -5.98 -7.21
N HIS A 117 -1.01 -5.94 -8.27
CA HIS A 117 -1.34 -6.56 -9.55
C HIS A 117 -1.54 -8.09 -9.47
N HIS A 118 -0.95 -8.75 -8.47
CA HIS A 118 -1.05 -10.20 -8.27
C HIS A 118 -2.19 -10.63 -7.34
N LEU A 119 -2.76 -9.73 -6.52
CA LEU A 119 -3.68 -10.11 -5.43
C LEU A 119 -4.91 -10.89 -5.89
N ASP A 120 -5.57 -10.48 -6.97
CA ASP A 120 -6.74 -11.20 -7.49
C ASP A 120 -6.37 -12.61 -7.97
N SER A 121 -5.23 -12.78 -8.64
CA SER A 121 -4.70 -14.09 -9.08
C SER A 121 -4.27 -14.98 -7.90
N CYS A 122 -3.81 -14.40 -6.80
CA CYS A 122 -3.55 -15.11 -5.54
C CYS A 122 -4.86 -15.60 -4.91
N VAL A 123 -5.83 -14.70 -4.75
CA VAL A 123 -7.08 -14.98 -4.03
C VAL A 123 -7.99 -15.92 -4.81
N GLU A 124 -7.99 -15.84 -6.14
CA GLU A 124 -8.64 -16.82 -7.03
C GLU A 124 -8.12 -18.24 -6.78
N PHE A 125 -6.79 -18.44 -6.77
CA PHE A 125 -6.18 -19.75 -6.56
C PHE A 125 -6.39 -20.30 -5.13
N ILE A 126 -6.39 -19.43 -4.12
CA ILE A 126 -6.76 -19.82 -2.75
C ILE A 126 -8.26 -20.18 -2.68
N SER A 127 -9.11 -19.47 -3.41
CA SER A 127 -10.56 -19.75 -3.47
C SER A 127 -10.85 -21.07 -4.16
N SER A 128 -10.24 -21.35 -5.32
CA SER A 128 -10.50 -22.57 -6.09
C SER A 128 -10.15 -23.82 -5.29
N ALA A 129 -9.00 -23.84 -4.61
CA ALA A 129 -8.60 -24.94 -3.73
C ALA A 129 -9.59 -25.14 -2.55
N ARG A 130 -9.96 -24.06 -1.86
CA ARG A 130 -10.85 -24.17 -0.69
C ARG A 130 -12.30 -24.51 -1.05
N ILE A 131 -12.77 -24.10 -2.22
CA ILE A 131 -14.12 -24.43 -2.73
C ILE A 131 -14.21 -25.93 -3.10
N THR A 132 -13.14 -26.55 -3.61
CA THR A 132 -13.07 -27.99 -3.86
C THR A 132 -12.71 -28.82 -2.63
N GLY A 133 -12.65 -28.21 -1.44
CA GLY A 133 -12.34 -28.91 -0.18
C GLY A 133 -10.88 -29.30 -0.01
N HIS A 134 -9.96 -28.68 -0.76
CA HIS A 134 -8.54 -28.97 -0.71
C HIS A 134 -7.77 -28.06 0.26
N ASN A 135 -6.83 -28.65 0.99
CA ASN A 135 -5.90 -27.89 1.83
C ASN A 135 -4.81 -27.23 0.98
N ILE A 136 -4.61 -25.93 1.19
CA ILE A 136 -3.65 -25.09 0.47
C ILE A 136 -2.62 -24.46 1.42
N LEU A 137 -1.35 -24.56 1.05
CA LEU A 137 -0.24 -23.83 1.68
C LEU A 137 0.11 -22.59 0.86
N VAL A 138 0.08 -21.42 1.49
CA VAL A 138 0.62 -20.17 0.94
C VAL A 138 1.97 -19.89 1.62
N HIS A 139 3.05 -19.78 0.85
CA HIS A 139 4.40 -19.65 1.42
C HIS A 139 5.31 -18.66 0.68
N CYS A 140 6.33 -18.23 1.41
CA CYS A 140 7.51 -17.53 0.96
C CYS A 140 8.63 -17.85 1.96
N TYR A 141 9.86 -17.41 1.71
CA TYR A 141 11.07 -17.75 2.47
C TYR A 141 10.87 -17.91 3.98
N PHE A 142 10.47 -16.86 4.71
CA PHE A 142 10.19 -16.91 6.16
C PHE A 142 8.69 -17.11 6.52
N GLY A 143 7.76 -17.02 5.57
CA GLY A 143 6.34 -16.95 5.87
C GLY A 143 5.88 -15.70 6.66
N VAL A 144 6.57 -14.56 6.49
CA VAL A 144 6.41 -13.33 7.29
C VAL A 144 5.62 -12.22 6.58
N SER A 145 5.91 -11.96 5.30
CA SER A 145 5.45 -10.75 4.59
C SER A 145 4.81 -11.05 3.22
N ARG A 146 5.57 -11.57 2.23
CA ARG A 146 5.04 -11.88 0.89
C ARG A 146 3.83 -12.82 0.91
N SER A 147 3.95 -14.00 1.53
CA SER A 147 2.86 -14.97 1.64
C SER A 147 1.73 -14.49 2.54
N SER A 148 2.03 -13.88 3.68
CA SER A 148 1.01 -13.34 4.57
C SER A 148 0.19 -12.24 3.90
N THR A 149 0.77 -11.46 2.98
CA THR A 149 0.05 -10.45 2.19
C THR A 149 -1.03 -11.09 1.32
N ALA A 150 -0.74 -12.21 0.66
CA ALA A 150 -1.73 -12.97 -0.12
C ALA A 150 -2.82 -13.60 0.77
N VAL A 151 -2.46 -14.12 1.94
CA VAL A 151 -3.42 -14.65 2.93
C VAL A 151 -4.32 -13.54 3.49
N ILE A 152 -3.75 -12.38 3.84
CA ILE A 152 -4.53 -11.22 4.31
C ILE A 152 -5.48 -10.73 3.21
N ALA A 153 -5.03 -10.65 1.96
CA ALA A 153 -5.90 -10.35 0.81
C ALA A 153 -7.07 -11.36 0.70
N TYR A 154 -6.79 -12.66 0.86
CA TYR A 154 -7.84 -13.69 0.85
C TYR A 154 -8.87 -13.44 1.96
N ILE A 155 -8.43 -13.20 3.21
CA ILE A 155 -9.31 -12.95 4.35
C ILE A 155 -10.12 -11.66 4.15
N MET A 156 -9.51 -10.57 3.65
CA MET A 156 -10.19 -9.32 3.32
C MET A 156 -11.32 -9.51 2.29
N LYS A 157 -11.08 -10.29 1.23
CA LYS A 157 -12.04 -10.52 0.15
C LYS A 157 -13.14 -11.51 0.53
N SER A 158 -12.80 -12.62 1.18
CA SER A 158 -13.75 -13.68 1.57
C SER A 158 -14.65 -13.29 2.75
N HIS A 159 -14.16 -12.49 3.71
CA HIS A 159 -14.95 -12.04 4.86
C HIS A 159 -15.38 -10.56 4.78
N ASN A 160 -15.16 -9.88 3.64
CA ASN A 160 -15.44 -8.45 3.43
C ASN A 160 -14.80 -7.54 4.51
N LEU A 161 -13.63 -7.91 5.02
CA LEU A 161 -12.93 -7.19 6.09
C LEU A 161 -12.06 -6.05 5.56
N ASP A 162 -11.78 -5.09 6.43
CA ASP A 162 -10.73 -4.10 6.19
C ASP A 162 -9.32 -4.73 6.36
N TYR A 163 -8.27 -3.96 6.07
CA TYR A 163 -6.89 -4.43 6.26
C TYR A 163 -6.60 -4.77 7.73
N GLN A 164 -7.02 -3.93 8.67
CA GLN A 164 -6.58 -4.03 10.05
C GLN A 164 -7.17 -5.28 10.73
N THR A 165 -8.48 -5.50 10.62
CA THR A 165 -9.14 -6.69 11.18
C THR A 165 -8.63 -7.98 10.53
N ALA A 166 -8.37 -7.98 9.22
CA ALA A 166 -7.81 -9.14 8.52
C ALA A 166 -6.36 -9.41 8.92
N PHE A 167 -5.53 -8.37 9.06
CA PHE A 167 -4.16 -8.49 9.55
C PHE A 167 -4.12 -9.04 10.98
N GLU A 168 -4.97 -8.55 11.87
CA GLU A 168 -5.05 -9.00 13.26
C GLU A 168 -5.55 -10.46 13.36
N LEU A 169 -6.53 -10.87 12.55
CA LEU A 169 -6.96 -12.27 12.45
C LEU A 169 -5.79 -13.18 12.06
N VAL A 170 -5.09 -12.88 10.97
CA VAL A 170 -3.96 -13.70 10.50
C VAL A 170 -2.79 -13.69 11.52
N LYS A 171 -2.54 -12.55 12.17
CA LYS A 171 -1.49 -12.40 13.20
C LYS A 171 -1.83 -13.09 14.51
N SER A 172 -3.11 -13.25 14.86
CA SER A 172 -3.55 -14.05 16.01
C SER A 172 -3.22 -15.54 15.86
N LYS A 173 -3.08 -16.01 14.61
CA LYS A 173 -2.69 -17.38 14.27
C LYS A 173 -1.18 -17.53 14.11
N ARG A 174 -0.53 -16.64 13.35
CA ARG A 174 0.93 -16.62 13.14
C ARG A 174 1.52 -15.31 13.66
N ARG A 175 1.92 -15.30 14.95
CA ARG A 175 2.28 -14.10 15.75
C ARG A 175 3.28 -13.13 15.12
N PHE A 176 4.15 -13.61 14.24
CA PHE A 176 5.21 -12.84 13.58
C PHE A 176 4.85 -12.38 12.16
N VAL A 177 3.60 -12.56 11.71
CA VAL A 177 3.10 -11.98 10.46
C VAL A 177 3.26 -10.46 10.46
N GLN A 178 3.94 -9.96 9.44
CA GLN A 178 4.25 -8.55 9.26
C GLN A 178 4.55 -8.25 7.79
N PRO A 179 3.51 -8.00 6.96
CA PRO A 179 3.69 -7.42 5.62
C PRO A 179 4.58 -6.17 5.67
N ASN A 180 5.47 -6.03 4.69
CA ASN A 180 6.23 -4.80 4.53
C ASN A 180 5.29 -3.59 4.30
N VAL A 181 5.77 -2.38 4.59
CA VAL A 181 4.93 -1.16 4.57
C VAL A 181 4.31 -0.85 3.20
N GLY A 182 4.95 -1.28 2.11
CA GLY A 182 4.43 -1.14 0.75
C GLY A 182 3.27 -2.09 0.48
N PHE A 183 3.39 -3.34 0.91
CA PHE A 183 2.31 -4.34 0.80
C PHE A 183 1.11 -3.98 1.67
N ALA A 184 1.34 -3.51 2.90
CA ALA A 184 0.27 -2.99 3.76
C ALA A 184 -0.45 -1.78 3.13
N ALA A 185 0.27 -0.89 2.44
CA ALA A 185 -0.34 0.23 1.70
C ALA A 185 -1.12 -0.25 0.47
N GLN A 186 -0.63 -1.27 -0.24
CA GLN A 186 -1.28 -1.86 -1.41
C GLN A 186 -2.56 -2.61 -1.06
N LEU A 187 -2.59 -3.40 0.03
CA LEU A 187 -3.81 -4.00 0.56
C LEU A 187 -4.86 -2.95 0.92
N LYS A 188 -4.45 -1.85 1.58
CA LYS A 188 -5.33 -0.70 1.88
C LYS A 188 -5.82 0.03 0.63
N LEU A 189 -5.10 -0.01 -0.48
CA LEU A 189 -5.55 0.50 -1.78
C LEU A 189 -6.55 -0.46 -2.44
N TRP A 190 -6.25 -1.76 -2.47
CA TRP A 190 -7.13 -2.81 -3.00
C TRP A 190 -8.49 -2.84 -2.29
N ARG A 191 -8.52 -2.71 -0.95
CA ARG A 191 -9.78 -2.61 -0.19
C ARG A 191 -10.64 -1.42 -0.62
N ARG A 192 -10.02 -0.28 -0.93
CA ARG A 192 -10.71 0.94 -1.41
C ARG A 192 -11.24 0.80 -2.83
N MET A 193 -10.81 -0.21 -3.58
CA MET A 193 -11.34 -0.63 -4.87
C MET A 193 -12.31 -1.82 -4.75
N GLY A 194 -12.78 -2.15 -3.54
CA GLY A 194 -13.71 -3.27 -3.33
C GLY A 194 -13.06 -4.65 -3.35
N CYS A 195 -11.75 -4.75 -3.10
CA CYS A 195 -10.97 -5.98 -3.24
C CYS A 195 -11.00 -6.54 -4.68
N THR A 196 -10.79 -5.65 -5.64
CA THR A 196 -10.52 -5.95 -7.06
C THR A 196 -9.70 -4.79 -7.66
N ILE A 197 -9.25 -4.90 -8.90
CA ILE A 197 -8.56 -3.81 -9.61
C ILE A 197 -9.55 -2.92 -10.36
N ASP A 198 -9.84 -1.73 -9.82
CA ASP A 198 -10.56 -0.67 -10.53
C ASP A 198 -9.59 0.25 -11.28
N ASN A 199 -9.54 0.11 -12.60
CA ASN A 199 -8.74 0.95 -13.49
C ASN A 199 -9.22 2.42 -13.57
N HIS A 200 -10.42 2.74 -13.11
CA HIS A 200 -10.95 4.09 -13.04
C HIS A 200 -10.64 4.77 -11.70
N TYR A 201 -10.28 4.02 -10.66
CA TYR A 201 -10.00 4.57 -9.33
C TYR A 201 -8.80 5.52 -9.35
N GLN A 202 -9.04 6.79 -9.03
CA GLN A 202 -8.07 7.88 -9.12
C GLN A 202 -6.73 7.60 -8.40
N LYS A 203 -6.77 6.97 -7.22
CA LYS A 203 -5.56 6.63 -6.47
C LYS A 203 -4.79 5.45 -7.07
N TYR A 204 -5.47 4.55 -7.80
CA TYR A 204 -4.83 3.45 -8.52
C TYR A 204 -4.17 3.92 -9.82
N LYS A 205 -4.79 4.86 -10.56
CA LYS A 205 -4.14 5.56 -11.69
C LYS A 205 -2.82 6.20 -11.26
N ILE A 206 -2.84 6.97 -10.16
CA ILE A 206 -1.64 7.61 -9.59
C ILE A 206 -0.63 6.57 -9.09
N TYR A 207 -1.08 5.45 -8.50
CA TYR A 207 -0.20 4.35 -8.07
C TYR A 207 0.54 3.70 -9.25
N ARG A 208 -0.17 3.31 -10.33
CA ARG A 208 0.44 2.75 -11.54
C ARG A 208 1.40 3.76 -12.20
N LEU A 209 1.07 5.06 -12.18
CA LEU A 209 1.97 6.10 -12.69
C LEU A 209 3.26 6.20 -11.86
N ARG A 210 3.17 6.09 -10.53
CA ARG A 210 4.35 6.05 -9.66
C ARG A 210 5.24 4.84 -9.94
N LEU A 211 4.66 3.65 -10.14
CA LEU A 211 5.44 2.47 -10.54
C LEU A 211 6.15 2.68 -11.88
N ALA A 212 5.46 3.19 -12.90
CA ALA A 212 6.07 3.53 -14.18
C ALA A 212 7.21 4.55 -14.02
N GLY A 213 7.00 5.60 -13.21
CA GLY A 213 8.01 6.60 -12.88
C GLY A 213 9.25 6.06 -12.18
N GLU A 214 9.09 5.09 -11.26
CA GLU A 214 10.22 4.39 -10.63
C GLU A 214 11.06 3.61 -11.65
N GLN A 215 10.43 2.93 -12.62
CA GLN A 215 11.17 2.22 -13.67
C GLN A 215 11.79 3.20 -14.69
N VAL A 216 11.11 4.28 -15.07
CA VAL A 216 11.68 5.34 -15.92
C VAL A 216 12.86 6.03 -15.22
N ARG A 217 12.86 6.16 -13.88
CA ARG A 217 14.02 6.69 -13.15
C ARG A 217 15.26 5.81 -13.33
N LYS A 218 15.10 4.48 -13.41
CA LYS A 218 16.17 3.51 -13.71
C LYS A 218 16.55 3.55 -15.19
N ALA A 219 15.62 3.23 -16.08
CA ALA A 219 15.85 2.96 -17.51
C ALA A 219 15.93 4.22 -18.41
N LYS A 220 15.54 5.39 -17.90
CA LYS A 220 15.42 6.69 -18.60
C LYS A 220 14.35 6.75 -19.73
N ILE A 221 13.85 5.59 -20.16
CA ILE A 221 12.69 5.40 -21.05
C ILE A 221 11.56 4.67 -20.32
N LEU A 222 10.35 4.70 -20.87
CA LEU A 222 9.23 3.87 -20.39
C LEU A 222 9.40 2.42 -20.86
N PRO A 223 9.49 1.42 -19.96
CA PRO A 223 9.58 0.02 -20.37
C PRO A 223 8.28 -0.50 -21.01
N GLN A 224 8.39 -1.46 -21.93
CA GLN A 224 7.24 -2.02 -22.65
C GLN A 224 6.17 -2.63 -21.72
N SER A 225 6.56 -3.14 -20.55
CA SER A 225 5.64 -3.67 -19.51
C SER A 225 4.74 -2.60 -18.86
N PHE A 226 5.01 -1.31 -19.10
CA PHE A 226 4.18 -0.18 -18.67
C PHE A 226 3.53 0.57 -19.86
N SER A 227 3.63 0.04 -21.09
CA SER A 227 3.01 0.65 -22.28
C SER A 227 1.50 0.88 -22.12
N ASN A 228 0.80 -0.04 -21.43
CA ASN A 228 -0.63 0.03 -21.11
C ASN A 228 -1.05 1.21 -20.22
N ILE A 229 -0.10 2.01 -19.70
CA ILE A 229 -0.41 3.22 -18.95
C ILE A 229 -0.74 4.41 -19.86
N ILE A 230 -0.27 4.38 -21.12
CA ILE A 230 -0.56 5.40 -22.13
C ILE A 230 -1.93 5.11 -22.72
N LYS A 231 -2.84 6.09 -22.65
CA LYS A 231 -4.20 5.97 -23.18
C LYS A 231 -4.25 6.32 -24.67
N SER A 232 -5.20 5.73 -25.38
CA SER A 232 -5.47 6.00 -26.80
C SER A 232 -5.83 7.47 -27.03
N ASP A 233 -5.58 8.00 -28.24
CA ASP A 233 -5.88 9.40 -28.55
C ASP A 233 -7.41 9.64 -28.67
N PRO A 234 -8.04 10.41 -27.75
CA PRO A 234 -9.49 10.64 -27.74
C PRO A 234 -10.00 11.53 -28.90
N ALA A 235 -9.11 12.01 -29.78
CA ALA A 235 -9.50 12.64 -31.05
C ALA A 235 -9.55 11.66 -32.23
N ILE A 236 -9.19 10.38 -32.03
CA ILE A 236 -9.16 9.33 -33.06
C ILE A 236 -9.94 8.09 -32.62
N THR A 237 -9.84 7.69 -31.35
CA THR A 237 -10.65 6.59 -30.78
C THR A 237 -12.08 7.06 -30.54
N GLN A 238 -13.00 6.69 -31.44
CA GLN A 238 -14.39 7.19 -31.46
C GLN A 238 -15.46 6.18 -31.01
N GLU A 239 -15.09 4.96 -30.60
CA GLU A 239 -16.03 3.84 -30.36
C GLU A 239 -17.13 4.16 -29.32
N ASN A 240 -16.84 5.01 -28.33
CA ASN A 240 -17.86 5.71 -27.55
C ASN A 240 -17.30 7.04 -27.00
N PRO A 241 -17.62 8.20 -27.62
CA PRO A 241 -17.01 9.47 -27.25
C PRO A 241 -17.58 9.99 -25.92
N GLU A 242 -16.75 10.04 -24.88
CA GLU A 242 -17.14 10.55 -23.55
C GLU A 242 -17.83 11.92 -23.64
N PRO A 243 -18.94 12.16 -22.92
CA PRO A 243 -19.79 13.33 -23.09
C PRO A 243 -19.10 14.66 -22.69
N ILE A 244 -17.95 14.61 -22.02
CA ILE A 244 -17.21 15.77 -21.52
C ILE A 244 -15.74 15.63 -21.94
N VAL A 245 -15.26 16.59 -22.74
CA VAL A 245 -13.91 16.60 -23.32
C VAL A 245 -13.21 17.96 -23.19
N TYR A 246 -11.90 17.90 -22.99
CA TYR A 246 -11.00 19.04 -23.02
C TYR A 246 -10.45 19.22 -24.44
N ARG A 247 -10.63 20.43 -25.01
CA ARG A 247 -10.16 20.78 -26.36
C ARG A 247 -9.04 21.81 -26.30
N CYS A 248 -8.18 21.84 -27.32
CA CYS A 248 -7.19 22.90 -27.51
C CYS A 248 -7.89 24.21 -27.87
N ARG A 249 -7.67 25.28 -27.10
CA ARG A 249 -8.36 26.56 -27.28
C ARG A 249 -8.03 27.24 -28.63
N LYS A 250 -6.86 26.98 -29.22
CA LYS A 250 -6.44 27.50 -30.54
C LYS A 250 -7.08 26.78 -31.73
N CYS A 251 -7.25 25.45 -31.70
CA CYS A 251 -7.61 24.66 -32.89
C CYS A 251 -8.76 23.66 -32.71
N ARG A 252 -9.37 23.65 -31.52
CA ARG A 252 -10.52 22.85 -31.09
C ARG A 252 -10.37 21.32 -31.17
N ARG A 253 -9.16 20.79 -31.45
CA ARG A 253 -8.88 19.33 -31.33
C ARG A 253 -9.07 18.87 -29.89
N VAL A 254 -9.72 17.72 -29.70
CA VAL A 254 -9.83 17.01 -28.40
C VAL A 254 -8.43 16.57 -27.93
N LEU A 255 -8.15 16.75 -26.64
CA LEU A 255 -6.85 16.43 -26.02
C LEU A 255 -6.98 15.36 -24.93
N ALA A 256 -8.06 15.42 -24.16
CA ALA A 256 -8.38 14.49 -23.07
C ALA A 256 -9.90 14.43 -22.88
N SER A 257 -10.43 13.32 -22.40
CA SER A 257 -11.79 13.25 -21.86
C SER A 257 -11.80 13.47 -20.34
N LYS A 258 -12.97 13.43 -19.70
CA LYS A 258 -13.07 13.59 -18.24
C LYS A 258 -12.43 12.41 -17.50
N SER A 259 -12.52 11.18 -18.00
CA SER A 259 -11.94 10.00 -17.34
C SER A 259 -10.41 10.04 -17.25
N HIS A 260 -9.74 10.71 -18.19
CA HIS A 260 -8.29 10.91 -18.20
C HIS A 260 -7.78 11.85 -17.10
N VAL A 261 -8.65 12.63 -16.45
CA VAL A 261 -8.24 13.64 -15.45
C VAL A 261 -7.80 12.96 -14.15
N LEU A 262 -6.66 13.42 -13.63
CA LEU A 262 -6.14 13.04 -12.32
C LEU A 262 -6.57 14.08 -11.28
N THR A 263 -7.64 13.79 -10.56
CA THR A 263 -8.26 14.72 -9.60
C THR A 263 -7.44 14.82 -8.31
N HIS A 264 -7.24 16.04 -7.82
CA HIS A 264 -6.58 16.32 -6.54
C HIS A 264 -7.35 17.38 -5.75
N MET A 265 -7.19 17.37 -4.43
CA MET A 265 -7.82 18.34 -3.53
C MET A 265 -6.84 19.49 -3.22
N PRO A 266 -7.33 20.69 -2.91
CA PRO A 266 -6.51 21.72 -2.27
C PRO A 266 -5.93 21.24 -0.93
N LYS A 267 -4.69 21.60 -0.60
CA LYS A 267 -4.20 21.46 0.78
C LYS A 267 -4.86 22.53 1.64
N ILE A 268 -5.61 22.11 2.66
CA ILE A 268 -6.11 23.00 3.70
C ILE A 268 -4.90 23.57 4.45
N GLN A 269 -4.63 24.86 4.26
CA GLN A 269 -3.63 25.57 5.06
C GLN A 269 -4.22 25.83 6.45
N ILE A 270 -3.89 24.98 7.42
CA ILE A 270 -4.13 25.27 8.83
C ILE A 270 -3.13 26.36 9.23
N SER A 271 -3.56 27.61 9.20
CA SER A 271 -2.76 28.77 9.59
C SER A 271 -2.59 28.79 11.12
N SER A 272 -1.55 28.12 11.61
CA SER A 272 -1.12 28.20 13.02
C SER A 272 -0.67 29.62 13.34
N SER A 273 -1.61 30.47 13.78
CA SER A 273 -1.35 31.83 14.20
C SER A 273 -0.61 31.86 15.53
N ASN A 274 0.71 32.00 15.48
CA ASN A 274 1.52 32.57 16.56
C ASN A 274 2.64 33.42 15.95
N GLY A 275 2.88 34.59 16.54
CA GLY A 275 3.74 35.61 15.96
C GLY A 275 5.23 35.33 16.11
N THR A 276 5.99 35.87 15.15
CA THR A 276 7.34 36.44 15.31
C THR A 276 8.26 35.88 16.42
N ASN A 277 9.35 35.25 16.00
CA ASN A 277 10.66 35.86 16.19
C ASN A 277 11.68 35.33 15.17
N ASN A 278 12.50 36.23 14.63
CA ASN A 278 13.64 35.88 13.77
C ASN A 278 14.88 35.65 14.64
N VAL A 279 15.50 34.48 14.53
CA VAL A 279 16.91 34.26 14.87
C VAL A 279 17.52 33.40 13.76
N THR A 280 18.76 33.71 13.36
CA THR A 280 19.48 33.03 12.28
C THR A 280 20.27 31.80 12.76
N ASP A 281 20.88 31.13 11.79
CA ASP A 281 21.94 30.12 11.93
C ASP A 281 21.61 28.69 12.40
N ASN A 282 21.67 27.79 11.42
CA ASN A 282 22.73 26.78 11.25
C ASN A 282 23.06 25.74 12.35
N GLN A 283 23.39 24.53 11.85
CA GLN A 283 24.09 23.39 12.48
C GLN A 283 23.32 22.40 13.39
N LYS A 284 23.10 21.22 12.80
CA LYS A 284 23.54 19.88 13.25
C LYS A 284 23.49 19.47 14.75
N GLN A 285 22.89 18.27 14.92
CA GLN A 285 23.29 17.16 15.80
C GLN A 285 23.08 17.23 17.33
N SER A 286 22.51 16.12 17.85
CA SER A 286 22.68 15.57 19.21
C SER A 286 22.07 16.39 20.37
N THR A 287 21.65 15.82 21.52
CA THR A 287 21.28 14.43 21.90
C THR A 287 20.28 14.47 23.07
N LYS A 288 19.73 13.31 23.45
CA LYS A 288 18.97 13.01 24.69
C LYS A 288 19.19 13.99 25.88
N LEU A 289 18.12 14.35 26.59
CA LEU A 289 17.86 13.76 27.91
C LEU A 289 16.41 13.97 28.40
N VAL A 290 16.11 13.27 29.49
CA VAL A 290 14.83 13.18 30.25
C VAL A 290 14.92 14.26 31.37
N GLU A 291 13.87 14.84 31.97
CA GLU A 291 12.87 14.22 32.85
C GLU A 291 11.86 15.26 33.42
N GLN A 292 10.87 14.76 34.18
CA GLN A 292 10.04 15.40 35.22
C GLN A 292 8.75 16.17 34.83
N ILE A 293 7.69 15.80 35.56
CA ILE A 293 6.37 16.43 35.70
C ILE A 293 6.21 16.71 37.21
N PRO A 294 5.49 17.75 37.63
CA PRO A 294 4.37 17.47 38.54
C PRO A 294 3.06 18.18 38.14
N THR A 295 1.94 17.56 38.52
CA THR A 295 0.57 18.05 38.33
C THR A 295 0.04 18.80 39.56
N GLN A 296 -0.78 19.84 39.32
CA GLN A 296 -1.96 20.24 40.11
C GLN A 296 -2.68 21.38 39.36
N THR A 297 -3.91 21.27 38.86
CA THR A 297 -5.20 20.96 39.51
C THR A 297 -5.72 22.10 40.40
N ARG A 298 -6.69 22.88 39.90
CA ARG A 298 -7.68 23.59 40.74
C ARG A 298 -9.04 23.65 40.05
N LYS A 299 -10.11 23.28 40.77
CA LYS A 299 -11.52 23.34 40.34
C LYS A 299 -12.21 24.57 40.94
N VAL A 300 -12.99 25.30 40.14
CA VAL A 300 -14.25 26.05 40.44
C VAL A 300 -14.85 26.34 39.04
N SER A 301 -16.04 25.97 38.56
CA SER A 301 -17.35 25.50 39.11
C SER A 301 -18.32 26.59 39.59
N LEU A 302 -19.45 26.71 38.86
CA LEU A 302 -20.61 27.58 39.14
C LEU A 302 -20.35 29.09 38.89
N THR A 303 -21.34 29.93 38.55
CA THR A 303 -22.80 29.72 38.47
C THR A 303 -23.39 30.43 37.24
N ALA A 304 -24.57 30.03 36.76
CA ALA A 304 -25.33 30.77 35.76
C ALA A 304 -26.46 31.59 36.44
N THR A 305 -26.67 32.83 35.99
CA THR A 305 -27.86 33.64 36.28
C THR A 305 -28.22 34.49 35.07
N SER A 306 -29.51 34.53 34.74
CA SER A 306 -30.07 35.24 33.59
C SER A 306 -30.98 36.39 34.03
N THR A 307 -30.74 37.60 33.54
CA THR A 307 -31.68 38.74 33.62
C THR A 307 -31.57 39.60 32.36
N SER A 308 -32.65 40.29 32.01
CA SER A 308 -32.88 40.90 30.69
C SER A 308 -33.12 42.42 30.76
N ASN A 309 -33.17 43.05 29.57
CA ASN A 309 -33.60 44.43 29.29
C ASN A 309 -32.60 45.54 29.71
N SER A 310 -32.47 46.68 29.00
CA SER A 310 -33.04 47.08 27.69
C SER A 310 -32.30 48.27 27.05
N ASN A 311 -32.32 48.34 25.72
CA ASN A 311 -32.22 49.52 24.83
C ASN A 311 -31.16 50.62 25.12
N GLY A 312 -30.14 50.72 24.25
CA GLY A 312 -29.14 51.80 24.25
C GLY A 312 -28.53 52.05 22.86
N GLN A 313 -29.19 52.91 22.08
CA GLN A 313 -28.80 53.66 20.87
C GLN A 313 -27.54 53.29 20.04
N LEU A 314 -27.79 53.14 18.74
CA LEU A 314 -26.91 52.90 17.58
C LEU A 314 -25.48 53.51 17.57
N SER A 315 -24.48 52.71 17.18
CA SER A 315 -23.32 53.16 16.40
C SER A 315 -22.89 52.05 15.42
N MET A 316 -22.39 52.42 14.23
CA MET A 316 -22.10 51.44 13.17
C MET A 316 -20.65 50.93 13.21
N ILE A 317 -20.48 49.62 13.29
CA ILE A 317 -19.26 48.91 12.90
C ILE A 317 -19.67 47.72 12.01
N THR A 318 -18.97 47.53 10.89
CA THR A 318 -19.29 46.54 9.86
C THR A 318 -18.91 45.11 10.25
N SER A 319 -19.58 44.15 9.60
CA SER A 319 -19.52 42.71 9.86
C SER A 319 -18.10 42.10 9.80
N PRO A 320 -17.77 41.16 10.70
CA PRO A 320 -16.84 40.09 10.38
C PRO A 320 -17.49 39.16 9.35
N GLU A 321 -16.78 38.82 8.28
CA GLU A 321 -17.28 37.85 7.29
C GLU A 321 -17.44 36.46 7.92
N ARG A 322 -18.55 35.78 7.64
CA ARG A 322 -18.69 34.36 7.97
C ARG A 322 -17.79 33.57 7.02
N ILE A 323 -16.72 32.98 7.56
CA ILE A 323 -15.85 32.06 6.81
C ILE A 323 -16.70 30.84 6.39
N ASP A 324 -16.99 30.75 5.10
CA ASP A 324 -17.89 29.73 4.54
C ASP A 324 -17.15 28.39 4.39
N VAL A 325 -17.17 27.60 5.47
CA VAL A 325 -16.44 26.33 5.63
C VAL A 325 -16.70 25.33 4.50
N ASN A 326 -17.87 25.44 3.84
CA ASN A 326 -18.32 24.57 2.75
C ASN A 326 -17.50 24.67 1.46
N LYS A 327 -16.66 25.71 1.28
CA LYS A 327 -15.92 25.95 0.03
C LYS A 327 -14.70 25.03 -0.18
N SER A 328 -14.50 24.04 0.69
CA SER A 328 -13.26 23.26 0.81
C SER A 328 -13.29 21.83 0.22
N MET A 329 -14.41 21.39 -0.38
CA MET A 329 -14.60 20.00 -0.84
C MET A 329 -14.48 19.76 -2.36
N GLU A 330 -14.40 20.80 -3.18
CA GLU A 330 -14.32 20.65 -4.65
C GLU A 330 -12.89 20.33 -5.16
N PRO A 331 -12.74 19.53 -6.23
CA PRO A 331 -11.44 19.27 -6.84
C PRO A 331 -10.78 20.55 -7.36
N CYS A 332 -9.47 20.67 -7.18
CA CYS A 332 -8.72 21.83 -7.63
C CYS A 332 -8.65 21.89 -9.17
N GLN A 333 -8.85 23.09 -9.73
CA GLN A 333 -8.88 23.36 -11.17
C GLN A 333 -7.67 24.18 -11.66
N ASN A 334 -6.73 24.56 -10.77
CA ASN A 334 -5.59 25.45 -11.09
C ASN A 334 -4.57 24.82 -12.06
N ILE A 335 -4.43 23.49 -12.04
CA ILE A 335 -3.64 22.71 -13.01
C ILE A 335 -4.47 21.48 -13.40
N LEU A 336 -4.63 21.25 -14.71
CA LEU A 336 -5.32 20.08 -15.23
C LEU A 336 -4.33 18.92 -15.38
N PHE A 337 -4.16 18.13 -14.32
CA PHE A 337 -3.42 16.87 -14.39
C PHE A 337 -4.22 15.80 -15.13
N ILE A 338 -3.53 15.00 -15.95
CA ILE A 338 -4.13 13.94 -16.77
C ILE A 338 -3.22 12.70 -16.80
N GLU A 339 -3.77 11.55 -17.17
CA GLU A 339 -2.98 10.39 -17.57
C GLU A 339 -2.18 10.68 -18.85
N PRO A 340 -1.08 9.94 -19.13
CA PRO A 340 -0.35 10.04 -20.39
C PRO A 340 -1.23 9.54 -21.56
N ILE A 341 -1.19 10.24 -22.71
CA ILE A 341 -2.02 9.95 -23.88
C ILE A 341 -1.14 9.83 -25.12
N ALA A 342 -1.50 8.95 -26.06
CA ALA A 342 -0.68 8.57 -27.22
C ALA A 342 -0.24 9.74 -28.13
N TRP A 343 -0.97 10.87 -28.15
CA TRP A 343 -0.55 12.06 -28.92
C TRP A 343 0.62 12.84 -28.30
N MET A 344 0.96 12.58 -27.03
CA MET A 344 2.02 13.27 -26.32
C MET A 344 3.39 12.81 -26.84
N ARG A 345 3.97 13.58 -27.78
CA ARG A 345 5.29 13.28 -28.35
C ARG A 345 6.35 13.12 -27.24
N HIS A 346 7.25 12.15 -27.43
CA HIS A 346 8.42 11.84 -26.58
C HIS A 346 8.16 11.28 -25.16
N ILE A 347 6.91 11.02 -24.74
CA ILE A 347 6.67 10.47 -23.38
C ILE A 347 7.26 9.08 -23.16
N VAL A 348 7.46 8.27 -24.21
CA VAL A 348 8.10 6.95 -24.10
C VAL A 348 9.63 7.07 -24.00
N THR A 349 10.19 8.05 -24.71
CA THR A 349 11.65 8.18 -24.98
C THR A 349 12.37 9.16 -24.06
N SER A 350 11.66 9.85 -23.16
CA SER A 350 12.23 10.96 -22.39
C SER A 350 11.60 11.06 -21.00
N THR A 351 12.41 11.40 -20.00
CA THR A 351 11.99 11.47 -18.60
C THR A 351 11.11 12.69 -18.28
N GLN A 352 11.18 13.75 -19.10
CA GLN A 352 10.42 15.00 -18.96
C GLN A 352 10.39 15.77 -20.28
N GLY A 353 9.44 16.70 -20.45
CA GLY A 353 9.34 17.51 -21.67
C GLY A 353 8.17 18.50 -21.71
N LYS A 354 7.98 19.13 -22.87
CA LYS A 354 6.87 20.06 -23.17
C LYS A 354 5.74 19.30 -23.86
N LEU A 355 4.49 19.58 -23.50
CA LEU A 355 3.32 19.06 -24.20
C LEU A 355 2.79 20.10 -25.19
N ASN A 356 2.81 19.79 -26.48
CA ASN A 356 2.35 20.65 -27.58
C ASN A 356 1.12 20.04 -28.28
N CYS A 357 0.19 20.86 -28.76
CA CYS A 357 -0.99 20.37 -29.47
C CYS A 357 -0.61 19.76 -30.83
N PRO A 358 -0.97 18.50 -31.14
CA PRO A 358 -0.53 17.83 -32.36
C PRO A 358 -1.13 18.41 -33.66
N LYS A 359 -2.20 19.23 -33.58
CA LYS A 359 -2.84 19.89 -34.75
C LYS A 359 -2.31 21.32 -35.03
N CYS A 360 -1.77 22.02 -34.04
CA CYS A 360 -1.46 23.46 -34.20
C CYS A 360 -0.26 23.98 -33.38
N GLU A 361 0.49 23.03 -32.80
CA GLU A 361 1.78 23.13 -32.11
C GLU A 361 1.90 24.12 -30.93
N GLN A 362 0.78 24.75 -30.54
CA GLN A 362 0.67 25.54 -29.32
C GLN A 362 1.11 24.69 -28.12
N LYS A 363 2.03 25.23 -27.30
CA LYS A 363 2.37 24.63 -26.00
C LYS A 363 1.14 24.62 -25.10
N LEU A 364 0.74 23.44 -24.69
CA LEU A 364 -0.38 23.17 -23.79
C LEU A 364 0.07 23.02 -22.34
N GLY A 365 1.25 22.45 -22.10
CA GLY A 365 1.74 22.15 -20.74
C GLY A 365 3.11 21.49 -20.74
N ASN A 366 3.38 20.65 -19.73
CA ASN A 366 4.64 19.92 -19.56
C ASN A 366 4.37 18.51 -18.99
N PHE A 367 5.39 17.65 -19.00
CA PHE A 367 5.38 16.36 -18.31
C PHE A 367 6.71 16.04 -17.61
N SER A 368 6.67 15.19 -16.58
CA SER A 368 7.81 14.50 -15.98
C SER A 368 7.38 13.17 -15.38
N TRP A 369 8.13 12.10 -15.68
CA TRP A 369 7.99 10.77 -15.07
C TRP A 369 8.62 10.65 -13.69
N ILE A 370 9.58 11.54 -13.36
CA ILE A 370 10.46 11.39 -12.19
C ILE A 370 10.12 12.41 -11.12
N ASN A 371 9.80 13.64 -11.54
CA ASN A 371 9.54 14.77 -10.65
C ASN A 371 8.03 15.04 -10.56
N GLY A 372 7.58 15.50 -9.40
CA GLY A 372 6.22 16.03 -9.26
C GLY A 372 6.07 17.43 -9.84
N CYS A 373 4.85 17.94 -9.80
CA CYS A 373 4.53 19.33 -10.05
C CYS A 373 3.61 19.84 -8.95
N GLN A 374 4.06 20.88 -8.25
CA GLN A 374 3.29 21.57 -7.23
C GLN A 374 2.21 22.42 -7.89
N CYS A 375 0.96 22.18 -7.51
CA CYS A 375 -0.18 22.98 -7.91
C CYS A 375 -0.29 24.23 -7.01
N PRO A 376 -0.78 25.39 -7.49
CA PRO A 376 -1.02 26.58 -6.67
C PRO A 376 -1.95 26.37 -5.46
N CYS A 377 -2.66 25.24 -5.37
CA CYS A 377 -3.41 24.84 -4.18
C CYS A 377 -2.57 24.12 -3.09
N GLY A 378 -1.25 24.07 -3.25
CA GLY A 378 -0.31 23.45 -2.31
C GLY A 378 -0.07 21.95 -2.51
N GLU A 379 -0.95 21.23 -3.20
CA GLU A 379 -0.82 19.79 -3.48
C GLU A 379 0.21 19.51 -4.57
N GLU A 380 0.90 18.37 -4.49
CA GLU A 380 1.91 17.93 -5.48
C GLU A 380 1.50 16.61 -6.11
N VAL A 381 1.29 16.62 -7.44
CA VAL A 381 1.03 15.39 -8.20
C VAL A 381 2.35 14.89 -8.79
N SER A 382 2.67 13.63 -8.52
CA SER A 382 3.91 12.97 -8.95
C SER A 382 3.65 11.49 -9.28
N PRO A 383 4.04 10.99 -10.48
CA PRO A 383 4.57 11.77 -11.62
C PRO A 383 3.56 12.78 -12.19
N ALA A 384 4.05 13.76 -12.95
CA ALA A 384 3.26 14.91 -13.38
C ALA A 384 3.08 14.97 -14.90
N PHE A 385 1.85 14.84 -15.37
CA PHE A 385 1.44 15.15 -16.75
C PHE A 385 0.30 16.14 -16.68
N TYR A 386 0.45 17.35 -17.26
CA TYR A 386 -0.56 18.38 -17.10
C TYR A 386 -0.68 19.34 -18.26
N LEU A 387 -1.90 19.88 -18.40
CA LEU A 387 -2.26 20.95 -19.32
C LEU A 387 -2.55 22.23 -18.52
N ILE A 388 -2.18 23.39 -19.08
CA ILE A 388 -2.41 24.70 -18.50
C ILE A 388 -3.87 25.10 -18.79
N PRO A 389 -4.73 25.35 -17.77
CA PRO A 389 -6.16 25.59 -17.98
C PRO A 389 -6.47 26.69 -19.00
N SER A 390 -5.69 27.77 -19.05
CA SER A 390 -5.91 28.87 -20.00
C SER A 390 -5.69 28.52 -21.49
N LYS A 391 -5.01 27.40 -21.78
CA LYS A 391 -4.70 26.90 -23.14
C LYS A 391 -5.68 25.81 -23.61
N VAL A 392 -6.54 25.32 -22.72
CA VAL A 392 -7.59 24.34 -23.01
C VAL A 392 -8.96 24.95 -22.76
N GLU A 393 -10.00 24.22 -23.12
CA GLU A 393 -11.40 24.53 -22.79
C GLU A 393 -12.15 23.24 -22.49
N LEU A 394 -13.07 23.29 -21.52
CA LEU A 394 -14.00 22.20 -21.24
C LEU A 394 -15.22 22.32 -22.14
N SER A 395 -15.68 21.21 -22.71
CA SER A 395 -16.77 21.22 -23.68
C SER A 395 -17.51 19.89 -23.70
N LYS A 396 -18.79 19.89 -24.09
CA LYS A 396 -19.50 18.64 -24.37
C LYS A 396 -18.98 18.02 -25.66
N ALA A 397 -18.87 16.69 -25.69
CA ALA A 397 -18.74 15.99 -26.95
C ALA A 397 -20.05 16.17 -27.73
N VAL A 398 -19.95 16.74 -28.93
CA VAL A 398 -21.07 16.69 -29.88
C VAL A 398 -20.95 15.32 -30.54
N GLN A 399 -21.89 14.43 -30.22
CA GLN A 399 -22.13 13.30 -31.10
C GLN A 399 -22.68 13.88 -32.39
N ASN A 400 -21.89 13.82 -33.46
CA ASN A 400 -22.39 14.09 -34.80
C ASN A 400 -23.31 12.92 -35.15
N VAL A 401 -24.59 13.04 -34.80
CA VAL A 401 -25.65 12.20 -35.37
C VAL A 401 -25.50 12.34 -36.88
N GLN A 402 -25.20 11.24 -37.57
CA GLN A 402 -25.15 11.25 -39.02
C GLN A 402 -26.58 11.46 -39.50
N THR A 403 -26.88 12.68 -39.97
CA THR A 403 -28.11 12.94 -40.72
C THR A 403 -28.02 12.14 -42.00
N THR A 404 -28.67 10.98 -42.02
CA THR A 404 -28.87 10.21 -43.25
C THR A 404 -29.70 11.08 -44.20
N LEU A 405 -29.13 11.33 -45.39
CA LEU A 405 -29.82 11.92 -46.54
C LEU A 405 -30.23 10.79 -47.50
#